data_AF-A0A0K9NGT3-F1
#
_entry.id   AF-A0A0K9NGT3-F1
#
_cell.length_a   1.000
_cell.length_b   1.000
_cell.length_c   1.000
_cell.angle_alpha   90.00
_cell.angle_beta   90.00
_cell.angle_gamma   90.00
#
_symmetry.space_group_name_H-M   'P 1'
#
loop_
_entity.id
_entity.type
_entity.pdbx_description
1 polymer ?
#
loop_
_entity_poly.entity_id
_entity_poly.type
_entity_poly.pdbx_seq_one_letter_code
_entity_poly.pdbx_strand_id
1 'polypeptide(L)'
;MIPVTIQELKDTIYVYTSPDSAAPSVHMTDPQWQQKFRLMKQTVRPSGQRRMSGGHTSEAACRGGIRSGTYDGATNWQTYAMYINDTLSQLRSGETAYAWFTYQIRDLLSYEHDRLCSRYCPQDRMWILWLEGRSGNHKAKGGI
;
A
#
# COMPACT_ATOMS: atom_id res chain seq x y z
N MET A 1 27.66 8.73 -12.84
CA MET A 1 26.45 8.01 -12.37
C MET A 1 26.49 6.65 -13.06
N ILE A 2 26.71 5.57 -12.32
CA ILE A 2 26.81 4.21 -12.90
C ILE A 2 25.38 3.73 -13.17
N PRO A 3 25.06 3.19 -14.36
CA PRO A 3 23.74 2.63 -14.63
C PRO A 3 23.54 1.39 -13.76
N VAL A 4 22.55 1.45 -12.87
CA VAL A 4 22.11 0.32 -12.05
C VAL A 4 21.46 -0.72 -12.96
N THR A 5 21.89 -1.97 -12.84
CA THR A 5 21.36 -3.08 -13.65
C THR A 5 20.02 -3.58 -13.11
N ILE A 6 19.20 -4.21 -13.97
CA ILE A 6 17.94 -4.85 -13.56
C ILE A 6 18.17 -5.93 -12.48
N GLN A 7 19.32 -6.60 -12.51
CA GLN A 7 19.68 -7.60 -11.53
C GLN A 7 19.98 -6.96 -10.17
N GLU A 8 20.78 -5.89 -10.14
CA GLU A 8 21.03 -5.12 -8.91
C GLU A 8 19.74 -4.55 -8.32
N LEU A 9 18.78 -4.12 -9.15
CA LEU A 9 17.45 -3.69 -8.71
C LEU A 9 16.65 -4.82 -8.04
N LYS A 10 16.66 -6.01 -8.63
CA LYS A 10 16.01 -7.19 -8.05
C LYS A 10 16.68 -7.56 -6.73
N ASP A 11 18.00 -7.62 -6.70
CA ASP A 11 18.76 -7.98 -5.52
C ASP A 11 18.52 -6.96 -4.39
N THR A 12 18.48 -5.65 -4.68
CA THR A 12 18.13 -4.64 -3.65
C THR A 12 16.70 -4.77 -3.14
N ILE A 13 15.74 -5.13 -4.00
CA ILE A 13 14.34 -5.33 -3.59
C ILE A 13 14.23 -6.49 -2.57
N TYR A 14 15.02 -7.56 -2.73
CA TYR A 14 14.95 -8.73 -1.86
C TYR A 14 15.90 -8.70 -0.67
N VAL A 15 17.02 -7.98 -0.71
CA VAL A 15 18.03 -7.97 0.38
C VAL A 15 17.45 -7.52 1.73
N TYR A 16 16.44 -6.64 1.73
CA TYR A 16 15.91 -6.03 2.97
C TYR A 16 14.50 -6.47 3.36
N THR A 17 13.90 -7.40 2.63
CA THR A 17 12.63 -8.04 2.99
C THR A 17 12.77 -9.53 2.93
N SER A 18 12.14 -10.25 3.87
CA SER A 18 12.10 -11.70 3.81
C SER A 18 11.59 -12.14 2.43
N PRO A 19 12.37 -12.94 1.67
CA PRO A 19 11.96 -13.46 0.36
C PRO A 19 10.61 -14.19 0.43
N ASP A 20 10.32 -14.80 1.57
CA ASP A 20 9.17 -15.69 1.79
C ASP A 20 7.91 -14.96 2.26
N SER A 21 8.02 -13.78 2.85
CA SER A 21 6.88 -13.11 3.50
C SER A 21 6.65 -11.66 3.08
N ALA A 22 7.57 -11.05 2.31
CA ALA A 22 7.55 -9.62 1.97
C ALA A 22 7.52 -8.67 3.19
N ALA A 23 7.72 -9.23 4.39
CA ALA A 23 7.83 -8.55 5.67
C ALA A 23 9.20 -7.87 5.80
N PRO A 24 9.31 -6.82 6.62
CA PRO A 24 10.57 -6.11 6.78
C PRO A 24 11.59 -7.00 7.49
N SER A 25 12.84 -6.97 7.01
CA SER A 25 13.95 -7.55 7.76
C SER A 25 14.16 -6.78 9.08
N VAL A 26 14.45 -7.51 10.16
CA VAL A 26 14.77 -6.91 11.47
C VAL A 26 16.01 -6.00 11.43
N HIS A 27 16.87 -6.17 10.44
CA HIS A 27 18.07 -5.38 10.24
C HIS A 27 17.89 -4.23 9.23
N MET A 28 16.69 -4.09 8.64
CA MET A 28 16.43 -3.00 7.72
C MET A 28 16.41 -1.67 8.47
N THR A 29 17.00 -0.65 7.88
CA THR A 29 16.96 0.72 8.36
C THR A 29 16.00 1.55 7.50
N ASP A 30 15.49 2.65 8.04
CA ASP A 30 14.65 3.54 7.24
C ASP A 30 15.36 4.07 5.97
N PRO A 31 16.65 4.47 5.99
CA PRO A 31 17.36 4.84 4.76
C PRO A 31 17.36 3.76 3.67
N GLN A 32 17.55 2.49 4.04
CA GLN A 32 17.47 1.37 3.11
C GLN A 32 16.04 1.20 2.58
N TRP A 33 15.05 1.35 3.46
CA TRP A 33 13.65 1.36 3.06
C TRP A 33 13.35 2.49 2.06
N GLN A 34 13.81 3.72 2.29
CA GLN A 34 13.58 4.84 1.38
C GLN A 34 14.17 4.58 -0.01
N GLN A 35 15.33 3.94 -0.10
CA GLN A 35 15.90 3.51 -1.39
C GLN A 35 14.97 2.50 -2.08
N LYS A 36 14.49 1.48 -1.35
CA LYS A 36 13.55 0.50 -1.89
C LYS A 36 12.21 1.12 -2.30
N PHE A 37 11.64 2.00 -1.48
CA PHE A 37 10.38 2.69 -1.75
C PHE A 37 10.47 3.53 -3.02
N ARG A 38 11.61 4.19 -3.28
CA ARG A 38 11.88 4.89 -4.55
C ARG A 38 11.85 3.95 -5.75
N LEU A 39 12.45 2.77 -5.65
CA LEU A 39 12.40 1.76 -6.71
C LEU A 39 10.97 1.21 -6.91
N MET A 40 10.21 1.04 -5.82
CA MET A 40 8.81 0.65 -5.92
C MET A 40 7.98 1.70 -6.68
N LYS A 41 8.17 2.99 -6.40
CA LYS A 41 7.54 4.06 -7.19
C LYS A 41 7.91 3.99 -8.68
N GLN A 42 9.13 3.63 -9.03
CA GLN A 42 9.52 3.53 -10.45
C GLN A 42 8.92 2.31 -11.17
N THR A 43 8.56 1.26 -10.43
CA THR A 43 8.11 -0.03 -11.00
C THR A 43 6.60 -0.24 -10.92
N VAL A 44 5.93 0.40 -9.96
CA VAL A 44 4.47 0.31 -9.81
C VAL A 44 3.80 1.20 -10.84
N ARG A 45 2.91 0.61 -11.64
CA ARG A 45 2.07 1.34 -12.59
C ARG A 45 0.87 1.96 -11.86
N PRO A 46 0.64 3.28 -11.96
CA PRO A 46 -0.58 3.90 -11.44
C PRO A 46 -1.83 3.31 -12.08
N SER A 47 -2.84 3.07 -11.25
CA SER A 47 -4.17 2.65 -11.65
C SER A 47 -5.02 3.88 -11.98
N GLY A 48 -5.86 3.77 -13.02
CA GLY A 48 -6.92 4.75 -13.27
C GLY A 48 -8.11 4.62 -12.32
N GLN A 49 -8.15 3.57 -11.50
CA GLN A 49 -9.19 3.36 -10.50
C GLN A 49 -8.87 4.10 -9.22
N ARG A 50 -9.91 4.52 -8.49
CA ARG A 50 -9.74 5.17 -7.17
C ARG A 50 -9.65 4.18 -6.01
N ARG A 51 -10.04 2.92 -6.22
CA ARG A 51 -10.15 1.88 -5.19
C ARG A 51 -9.85 0.50 -5.77
N MET A 52 -9.47 -0.44 -4.92
CA MET A 52 -9.28 -1.84 -5.30
C MET A 52 -10.63 -2.50 -5.54
N SER A 53 -10.78 -3.12 -6.71
CA SER A 53 -11.95 -3.91 -7.04
C SER A 53 -11.91 -5.24 -6.30
N GLY A 54 -12.86 -5.49 -5.40
CA GLY A 54 -13.02 -6.77 -4.71
C GLY A 54 -13.66 -7.86 -5.59
N GLY A 55 -13.28 -7.94 -6.88
CA GLY A 55 -13.96 -8.72 -7.92
C GLY A 55 -14.48 -10.10 -7.50
N HIS A 56 -15.70 -10.39 -7.98
CA HIS A 56 -16.60 -11.53 -7.71
C HIS A 56 -17.33 -11.51 -6.36
N THR A 57 -18.10 -10.46 -6.07
CA THR A 57 -19.43 -10.70 -5.52
C THR A 57 -20.39 -10.85 -6.70
N SER A 58 -20.95 -12.04 -6.89
CA SER A 58 -22.27 -12.11 -7.48
C SER A 58 -23.22 -11.42 -6.48
N GLU A 59 -23.50 -10.13 -6.69
CA GLU A 59 -24.73 -9.53 -6.13
C GLU A 59 -25.98 -10.34 -6.54
N ALA A 60 -25.86 -11.23 -7.54
CA ALA A 60 -26.87 -12.21 -7.93
C ALA A 60 -27.09 -13.35 -6.93
N ALA A 61 -26.20 -13.62 -5.97
CA ALA A 61 -26.43 -14.69 -4.97
C ALA A 61 -27.51 -14.33 -3.95
N CYS A 62 -27.82 -13.04 -3.77
CA CYS A 62 -28.87 -12.58 -2.86
C CYS A 62 -30.27 -12.55 -3.48
N ARG A 63 -30.45 -12.98 -4.74
CA ARG A 63 -31.76 -12.97 -5.42
C ARG A 63 -32.11 -14.33 -6.02
N GLY A 64 -32.15 -15.37 -5.19
CA GLY A 64 -32.83 -16.61 -5.55
C GLY A 64 -32.25 -17.87 -4.91
N GLY A 65 -32.88 -18.31 -3.83
CA GLY A 65 -32.81 -19.71 -3.37
C GLY A 65 -31.59 -20.03 -2.52
N ILE A 66 -31.85 -20.22 -1.22
CA ILE A 66 -30.93 -20.81 -0.25
C ILE A 66 -30.43 -22.16 -0.80
N ARG A 67 -29.18 -22.22 -1.26
CA ARG A 67 -28.46 -23.49 -1.47
C ARG A 67 -27.64 -23.77 -0.24
N SER A 68 -28.22 -24.55 0.66
CA SER A 68 -27.58 -25.08 1.88
C SER A 68 -26.27 -25.79 1.51
N GLY A 69 -25.13 -25.21 1.91
CA GLY A 69 -23.81 -25.85 1.80
C GLY A 69 -22.67 -25.00 1.19
N THR A 70 -22.94 -23.77 0.75
CA THR A 70 -21.89 -22.90 0.18
C THR A 70 -21.32 -21.99 1.28
N TYR A 71 -19.99 -21.88 1.37
CA TYR A 71 -19.35 -20.94 2.29
C TYR A 71 -19.66 -19.50 1.83
N ASP A 72 -20.54 -18.81 2.56
CA ASP A 72 -20.99 -17.44 2.27
C ASP A 72 -20.05 -16.36 2.88
N GLY A 73 -18.84 -16.75 3.31
CA GLY A 73 -17.88 -15.84 3.92
C GLY A 73 -17.09 -15.02 2.89
N ALA A 74 -16.61 -13.85 3.31
CA ALA A 74 -15.70 -13.05 2.49
C ALA A 74 -14.42 -13.85 2.18
N THR A 75 -14.04 -13.88 0.92
CA THR A 75 -12.76 -14.47 0.50
C THR A 75 -11.59 -13.66 1.06
N ASN A 76 -10.42 -14.29 1.20
CA ASN A 76 -9.19 -13.58 1.58
C ASN A 76 -8.91 -12.38 0.67
N TRP A 77 -9.24 -12.48 -0.62
CA TRP A 77 -9.12 -11.37 -1.57
C TRP A 77 -10.09 -10.23 -1.27
N GLN A 78 -11.36 -10.54 -0.96
CA GLN A 78 -12.35 -9.52 -0.59
C GLN A 78 -11.95 -8.81 0.71
N THR A 79 -11.53 -9.56 1.73
CA THR A 79 -11.01 -8.99 2.99
C THR A 79 -9.79 -8.11 2.75
N TYR A 80 -8.87 -8.53 1.89
CA TYR A 80 -7.70 -7.75 1.52
C TYR A 80 -8.07 -6.46 0.76
N ALA A 81 -8.98 -6.55 -0.20
CA ALA A 81 -9.47 -5.39 -0.94
C ALA A 81 -10.19 -4.38 -0.02
N MET A 82 -10.94 -4.87 0.98
CA MET A 82 -11.51 -4.02 2.04
C MET A 82 -10.42 -3.30 2.82
N TYR A 83 -9.41 -4.02 3.32
CA TYR A 83 -8.28 -3.41 4.02
C TYR A 83 -7.58 -2.31 3.20
N ILE A 84 -7.28 -2.55 1.92
CA ILE A 84 -6.68 -1.54 1.05
C ILE A 84 -7.60 -0.33 0.89
N ASN A 85 -8.90 -0.55 0.69
CA ASN A 85 -9.86 0.53 0.50
C ASN A 85 -10.07 1.37 1.76
N ASP A 86 -10.08 0.75 2.93
CA ASP A 86 -10.17 1.45 4.22
C ASP A 86 -8.90 2.26 4.48
N THR A 87 -7.74 1.67 4.21
CA THR A 87 -6.44 2.35 4.31
C THR A 87 -6.38 3.57 3.39
N LEU A 88 -6.82 3.45 2.14
CA LEU A 88 -6.91 4.58 1.21
C LEU A 88 -7.86 5.67 1.71
N SER A 89 -8.96 5.29 2.34
CA SER A 89 -9.93 6.23 2.88
C SER A 89 -9.33 7.03 4.04
N GLN A 90 -8.68 6.37 5.00
CA GLN A 90 -7.96 7.02 6.10
C GLN A 90 -6.89 7.99 5.58
N LEU A 91 -6.04 7.52 4.67
CA LEU A 91 -4.98 8.31 4.06
C LEU A 91 -5.51 9.57 3.35
N ARG A 92 -6.62 9.44 2.63
CA ARG A 92 -7.27 10.58 1.93
C ARG A 92 -7.96 11.55 2.87
N SER A 93 -8.37 11.12 4.05
CA SER A 93 -8.85 11.98 5.13
C SER A 93 -7.74 12.75 5.84
N GLY A 94 -6.47 12.52 5.46
CA GLY A 94 -5.31 13.18 6.07
C GLY A 94 -4.75 12.45 7.29
N GLU A 95 -5.22 11.24 7.57
CA GLU A 95 -4.72 10.41 8.67
C GLU A 95 -3.49 9.60 8.25
N THR A 96 -2.74 9.13 9.25
CA THR A 96 -1.68 8.15 9.06
C THR A 96 -2.24 6.74 9.07
N ALA A 97 -1.68 5.85 8.25
CA ALA A 97 -2.02 4.44 8.26
C ALA A 97 -0.77 3.56 8.46
N TYR A 98 -0.98 2.26 8.66
CA TYR A 98 0.09 1.30 8.94
C TYR A 98 0.05 0.12 7.98
N ALA A 99 1.23 -0.34 7.58
CA ALA A 99 1.40 -1.54 6.77
C ALA A 99 2.45 -2.47 7.38
N TRP A 100 2.24 -3.77 7.27
CA TRP A 100 3.13 -4.83 7.76
C TRP A 100 3.87 -5.54 6.64
N PHE A 101 3.43 -5.36 5.40
CA PHE A 101 4.02 -6.03 4.25
C PHE A 101 4.21 -5.08 3.08
N THR A 102 5.30 -5.26 2.34
CA THR A 102 5.62 -4.41 1.19
C THR A 102 4.62 -4.52 0.04
N TYR A 103 3.90 -5.63 -0.10
CA TYR A 103 2.84 -5.74 -1.11
C TYR A 103 1.66 -4.82 -0.82
N GLN A 104 1.33 -4.55 0.46
CA GLN A 104 0.31 -3.57 0.84
C GLN A 104 0.69 -2.17 0.35
N ILE A 105 1.96 -1.79 0.56
CA ILE A 105 2.49 -0.50 0.11
C ILE A 105 2.52 -0.43 -1.42
N ARG A 106 2.89 -1.54 -2.10
CA ARG A 106 2.87 -1.65 -3.55
C ARG A 106 1.47 -1.41 -4.12
N ASP A 107 0.44 -2.00 -3.51
CA ASP A 107 -0.92 -1.83 -3.97
C ASP A 107 -1.44 -0.42 -3.68
N LEU A 108 -1.13 0.17 -2.53
CA LEU A 108 -1.43 1.57 -2.22
C LEU A 108 -0.76 2.54 -3.20
N LEU A 109 0.49 2.27 -3.61
CA LEU A 109 1.21 3.04 -4.64
C LEU A 109 0.50 3.02 -5.99
N SER A 110 -0.34 2.02 -6.28
CA SER A 110 -1.13 2.00 -7.50
C SER A 110 -2.23 3.07 -7.49
N TYR A 111 -2.68 3.52 -6.31
CA TYR A 111 -3.80 4.48 -6.18
C TYR A 111 -3.34 5.89 -5.79
N GLU A 112 -2.33 6.01 -4.93
CA GLU A 112 -1.79 7.30 -4.45
C GLU A 112 -0.30 7.42 -4.81
N HIS A 113 0.02 7.23 -6.09
CA HIS A 113 1.40 7.04 -6.56
C HIS A 113 2.37 8.15 -6.15
N ASP A 114 2.03 9.38 -6.50
CA ASP A 114 2.92 10.53 -6.30
C ASP A 114 2.94 10.96 -4.83
N ARG A 115 1.79 10.87 -4.17
CA ARG A 115 1.52 11.46 -2.85
C ARG A 115 1.85 10.54 -1.68
N LEU A 116 1.84 9.22 -1.89
CA LEU A 116 2.09 8.27 -0.81
C LEU A 116 3.54 8.41 -0.34
N CYS A 117 3.67 8.63 0.96
CA CYS A 117 4.92 8.64 1.69
C CYS A 117 4.91 7.49 2.71
N SER A 118 6.11 7.03 3.07
CA SER A 118 6.26 5.95 4.02
C SER A 118 7.53 6.13 4.84
N ARG A 119 7.53 5.59 6.06
CA ARG A 119 8.70 5.50 6.94
C ARG A 119 8.71 4.14 7.62
N TYR A 120 9.86 3.49 7.63
CA TYR A 120 10.02 2.23 8.34
C TYR A 120 10.24 2.46 9.84
N CYS A 121 9.55 1.67 10.66
CA CYS A 121 9.67 1.64 12.12
C CYS A 121 10.24 0.27 12.55
N PRO A 122 11.55 0.16 12.79
CA PRO A 122 12.20 -1.11 13.14
C PRO A 122 11.66 -1.77 14.41
N GLN A 123 11.26 -0.97 15.40
CA GLN A 123 10.77 -1.44 16.69
C GLN A 123 9.48 -2.25 16.54
N ASP A 124 8.57 -1.77 15.71
CA ASP A 124 7.25 -2.35 15.49
C ASP A 124 7.19 -3.24 14.25
N ARG A 125 8.30 -3.32 13.49
CA ARG A 125 8.41 -4.07 12.23
C ARG A 125 7.28 -3.75 11.25
N MET A 126 6.97 -2.46 11.14
CA MET A 126 5.91 -1.94 10.27
C MET A 126 6.35 -0.65 9.56
N TRP A 127 5.53 -0.20 8.62
CA TRP A 127 5.66 1.10 7.99
C TRP A 127 4.51 2.01 8.39
N ILE A 128 4.86 3.26 8.70
CA ILE A 128 3.91 4.36 8.84
C ILE A 128 3.75 4.99 7.46
N LEU A 129 2.51 5.22 7.06
CA LEU A 129 2.11 5.77 5.77
C LEU A 129 1.34 7.07 5.96
N TRP A 130 1.55 8.02 5.07
CA TRP A 130 0.78 9.26 5.00
C TRP A 130 0.76 9.78 3.57
N LEU A 131 -0.17 10.69 3.25
CA LEU A 131 -0.16 11.41 1.98
C LEU A 131 0.48 12.77 2.16
N GLU A 132 1.45 13.09 1.32
CA GLU A 132 1.92 14.47 1.19
C GLU A 132 0.81 15.32 0.57
N GLY A 133 0.55 16.47 1.20
CA GLY A 133 -0.45 17.41 0.73
C GLY A 133 -0.10 17.89 -0.69
N ARG A 134 -1.12 18.09 -1.54
CA ARG A 134 -0.93 18.93 -2.71
C ARG A 134 -0.62 20.31 -2.15
N SER A 135 0.58 20.85 -2.38
CA SER A 135 0.88 22.24 -2.01
C SER A 135 -0.18 23.12 -2.66
N GLY A 136 -1.13 23.55 -1.84
CA GLY A 136 -2.40 24.13 -2.22
C GLY A 136 -2.77 25.11 -1.13
N ASN A 137 -1.94 26.15 -1.02
CA ASN A 137 -2.27 27.45 -0.43
C ASN A 137 -3.10 27.39 0.87
N HIS A 138 -2.50 26.91 1.96
CA HIS A 138 -2.90 27.43 3.27
C HIS A 138 -2.40 28.87 3.34
N LYS A 139 -3.22 29.82 2.85
CA LYS A 139 -3.14 31.20 3.34
C LYS A 139 -3.33 31.11 4.85
N ALA A 140 -2.23 31.24 5.58
CA ALA A 140 -2.26 31.57 6.99
C ALA A 140 -3.15 32.81 7.13
N LYS A 141 -4.33 32.63 7.73
CA LYS A 141 -5.04 33.77 8.31
C LYS A 141 -4.25 34.18 9.54
N GLY A 142 -3.25 35.02 9.31
CA GLY A 142 -2.86 36.01 10.30
C GLY A 142 -4.06 36.91 10.52
N GLY A 143 -4.46 37.05 11.78
CA GLY A 143 -5.62 37.84 12.17
C GLY A 143 -5.48 38.25 13.63
N ILE A 144 -4.70 39.33 13.80
CA ILE A 144 -4.74 40.42 14.79
C ILE A 144 -5.01 40.01 16.24
#